data_AF-A6TMW6-F1
#
_entry.id   AF-A6TMW6-F1
#
_cell.length_a   1.000
_cell.length_b   1.000
_cell.length_c   1.000
_cell.angle_alpha   90.00
_cell.angle_beta   90.00
_cell.angle_gamma   90.00
#
_symmetry.space_group_name_H-M   'P 1'
#
loop_
_entity.id
_entity.type
_entity.pdbx_description
1 polymer ?
#
loop_
_entity_poly.entity_id
_entity_poly.type
_entity_poly.pdbx_seq_one_letter_code
_entity_poly.pdbx_strand_id
1 'polypeptide(L)'
;MLTKYLVKKIMSERHAIVKGQYCLNVRNKKEKCRKCIEICPVEAIKQKETIIVIDKNSCNGCGICNVVCPSQALELSGLSKKIDNSKLDKKAILIGCQEHNEQMDIMFSCLNGIHAESIAALLLKLKEKDIYFNVIECKNCNIESDSFILENALKEAKKFIDSLKITINMELIYKKEHLPIYDETKLTRRELLSLITKKSGEITQDITNHMFIDSKEGNLNHREGLLNAIENLGEAIDENTLINESLFTTWDVNLNCDGCSFCQAICPWNSWQIEENEDQLVIKHSARTCRSCELCFKLCPNKAIERASCRLYYLQQDIIKREIHLISCSRCFTKYILKDNGVEVCPSCARSQIRRFV
;
A
#
# COMPACT_ATOMS: atom_id res chain seq x y z
N MET A 1 6.40 41.39 8.34
CA MET A 1 5.20 40.50 8.31
C MET A 1 5.13 39.62 7.06
N LEU A 2 5.40 40.15 5.86
CA LEU A 2 5.49 39.38 4.61
C LEU A 2 6.53 38.24 4.62
N THR A 3 7.67 38.41 5.28
CA THR A 3 8.71 37.38 5.40
C THR A 3 8.30 36.22 6.29
N LYS A 4 7.56 36.44 7.40
CA LYS A 4 6.97 35.35 8.19
C LYS A 4 5.87 34.61 7.41
N TYR A 5 5.09 35.32 6.60
CA TYR A 5 4.06 34.72 5.73
C TYR A 5 4.67 33.93 4.57
N LEU A 6 5.73 34.43 3.95
CA LEU A 6 6.48 33.73 2.89
C LEU A 6 7.27 32.54 3.45
N VAL A 7 7.87 32.64 4.63
CA VAL A 7 8.46 31.49 5.33
C VAL A 7 7.39 30.48 5.70
N LYS A 8 6.21 30.90 6.21
CA LYS A 8 5.08 29.98 6.45
C LYS A 8 4.60 29.30 5.16
N LYS A 9 4.54 30.04 4.04
CA LYS A 9 4.11 29.54 2.72
C LYS A 9 5.16 28.64 2.03
N ILE A 10 6.45 28.90 2.27
CA ILE A 10 7.58 28.08 1.82
C ILE A 10 7.75 26.84 2.73
N MET A 11 7.34 26.94 4.00
CA MET A 11 7.34 25.84 4.99
C MET A 11 6.02 25.05 5.03
N SER A 12 5.01 25.34 4.17
CA SER A 12 3.67 24.73 4.24
C SER A 12 3.26 23.86 3.04
N GLU A 13 4.09 22.91 2.59
CA GLU A 13 3.65 21.98 1.51
C GLU A 13 3.68 20.49 1.86
N ARG A 14 4.23 20.10 3.02
CA ARG A 14 4.35 18.68 3.42
C ARG A 14 3.53 18.38 4.65
N HIS A 15 2.30 17.92 4.45
CA HIS A 15 1.45 17.43 5.52
C HIS A 15 0.79 16.12 5.12
N ALA A 16 0.48 15.30 6.10
CA ALA A 16 -0.38 14.15 5.85
C ALA A 16 -1.82 14.61 5.56
N ILE A 17 -2.49 13.92 4.66
CA ILE A 17 -3.88 14.13 4.24
C ILE A 17 -4.65 12.84 4.50
N VAL A 18 -5.84 12.96 5.08
CA VAL A 18 -6.72 11.81 5.33
C VAL A 18 -7.71 11.66 4.19
N LYS A 19 -7.70 10.51 3.51
CA LYS A 19 -8.75 10.10 2.58
C LYS A 19 -9.83 9.34 3.36
N GLY A 20 -10.85 10.09 3.79
CA GLY A 20 -11.89 9.60 4.70
C GLY A 20 -12.57 8.30 4.25
N GLN A 21 -12.78 8.13 2.94
CA GLN A 21 -13.41 6.93 2.36
C GLN A 21 -12.62 5.63 2.62
N TYR A 22 -11.32 5.73 2.86
CA TYR A 22 -10.44 4.61 3.17
C TYR A 22 -10.22 4.42 4.66
N CYS A 23 -10.58 5.41 5.50
CA CYS A 23 -10.29 5.36 6.93
C CYS A 23 -11.15 4.32 7.66
N LEU A 24 -10.50 3.44 8.43
CA LEU A 24 -11.20 2.41 9.20
C LEU A 24 -12.17 2.99 10.24
N ASN A 25 -11.92 4.18 10.79
CA ASN A 25 -12.84 4.80 11.76
C ASN A 25 -14.17 5.27 11.13
N VAL A 26 -14.18 5.54 9.83
CA VAL A 26 -15.40 5.90 9.08
C VAL A 26 -16.24 4.66 8.78
N ARG A 27 -15.57 3.53 8.52
CA ARG A 27 -16.22 2.27 8.13
C ARG A 27 -16.53 1.32 9.30
N ASN A 28 -15.78 1.39 10.39
CA ASN A 28 -15.99 0.62 11.60
C ASN A 28 -16.44 1.52 12.76
N LYS A 29 -17.73 1.42 13.11
CA LYS A 29 -18.28 2.18 14.25
C LYS A 29 -18.02 1.51 15.61
N LYS A 30 -17.76 0.20 15.63
CA LYS A 30 -17.64 -0.58 16.88
C LYS A 30 -16.26 -0.48 17.49
N GLU A 31 -15.21 -0.61 16.68
CA GLU A 31 -13.83 -0.56 17.14
C GLU A 31 -13.08 0.59 16.49
N LYS A 32 -12.41 1.40 17.30
CA LYS A 32 -11.66 2.57 16.84
C LYS A 32 -10.21 2.18 16.52
N CYS A 33 -9.74 2.54 15.34
CA CYS A 33 -8.35 2.45 14.94
C CYS A 33 -7.59 3.70 15.40
N ARG A 34 -6.54 3.53 16.22
CA ARG A 34 -5.73 4.63 16.78
C ARG A 34 -4.27 4.63 16.32
N LYS A 35 -3.84 3.67 15.48
CA LYS A 35 -2.44 3.50 15.05
C LYS A 35 -1.74 4.79 14.61
N CYS A 36 -2.38 5.57 13.75
CA CYS A 36 -1.82 6.83 13.24
C CYS A 36 -1.70 7.93 14.31
N ILE A 37 -2.60 7.94 15.30
CA ILE A 37 -2.57 8.88 16.42
C ILE A 37 -1.43 8.51 17.36
N GLU A 38 -1.35 7.23 17.71
CA GLU A 38 -0.37 6.70 18.66
C GLU A 38 1.07 6.83 18.18
N ILE A 39 1.31 6.71 16.87
CA ILE A 39 2.67 6.80 16.29
C ILE A 39 3.09 8.22 15.92
N CYS A 40 2.25 9.24 16.08
CA CYS A 40 2.57 10.58 15.59
C CYS A 40 3.57 11.27 16.52
N PRO A 41 4.84 11.50 16.12
CA PRO A 41 5.88 12.00 17.03
C PRO A 41 5.65 13.46 17.46
N VAL A 42 4.80 14.19 16.73
CA VAL A 42 4.48 15.60 16.96
C VAL A 42 3.01 15.80 17.37
N GLU A 43 2.31 14.70 17.72
CA GLU A 43 0.92 14.71 18.20
C GLU A 43 -0.08 15.51 17.32
N ALA A 44 0.21 15.59 16.02
CA ALA A 44 -0.57 16.38 15.08
C ALA A 44 -1.92 15.75 14.71
N ILE A 45 -2.13 14.46 15.00
CA ILE A 45 -3.33 13.71 14.61
C ILE A 45 -4.25 13.54 15.81
N LYS A 46 -5.49 14.04 15.69
CA LYS A 46 -6.51 13.98 16.76
C LYS A 46 -7.76 13.29 16.27
N GLN A 47 -8.42 12.54 17.15
CA GLN A 47 -9.74 11.96 16.87
C GLN A 47 -10.84 13.00 17.16
N LYS A 48 -11.77 13.16 16.21
CA LYS A 48 -13.05 13.87 16.40
C LYS A 48 -14.18 12.92 16.03
N GLU A 49 -14.91 12.42 17.02
CA GLU A 49 -15.99 11.44 16.84
C GLU A 49 -15.53 10.18 16.07
N THR A 50 -15.98 10.02 14.81
CA THR A 50 -15.68 8.91 13.90
C THR A 50 -14.58 9.24 12.89
N ILE A 51 -14.06 10.47 12.86
CA ILE A 51 -13.01 10.89 11.94
C ILE A 51 -11.73 11.23 12.68
N ILE A 52 -10.61 11.18 11.96
CA ILE A 52 -9.33 11.73 12.41
C ILE A 52 -9.07 13.05 11.68
N VAL A 53 -8.45 13.99 12.37
CA VAL A 53 -8.09 15.31 11.85
C VAL A 53 -6.62 15.57 12.09
N ILE A 54 -5.95 16.12 11.09
CA ILE A 54 -4.51 16.45 11.15
C ILE A 54 -4.38 17.96 11.30
N ASP A 55 -3.74 18.40 12.38
CA ASP A 55 -3.32 19.78 12.54
C ASP A 55 -2.10 20.05 11.65
N LYS A 56 -2.37 20.78 10.55
CA LYS A 56 -1.36 21.14 9.55
C LYS A 56 -0.22 22.00 10.11
N ASN A 57 -0.45 22.75 11.20
CA ASN A 57 0.60 23.59 11.79
C ASN A 57 1.59 22.76 12.62
N SER A 58 1.12 21.67 13.20
CA SER A 58 1.92 20.78 14.04
C SER A 58 2.55 19.64 13.23
N CYS A 59 1.94 19.25 12.11
CA CYS A 59 2.45 18.19 11.24
C CYS A 59 3.77 18.60 10.58
N ASN A 60 4.82 17.80 10.78
CA ASN A 60 6.12 17.98 10.16
C ASN A 60 6.30 17.22 8.82
N GLY A 61 5.25 16.53 8.36
CA GLY A 61 5.31 15.76 7.11
C GLY A 61 6.20 14.51 7.15
N CYS A 62 6.56 13.98 8.33
CA CYS A 62 7.42 12.80 8.46
C CYS A 62 6.83 11.55 7.78
N GLY A 63 5.51 11.39 7.80
CA GLY A 63 4.84 10.33 7.07
C GLY A 63 4.74 8.97 7.72
N ILE A 64 5.16 8.84 8.97
CA ILE A 64 5.04 7.58 9.73
C ILE A 64 3.57 7.11 9.80
N CYS A 65 2.63 8.04 9.95
CA CYS A 65 1.21 7.74 10.00
C CYS A 65 0.68 7.02 8.73
N ASN A 66 1.27 7.28 7.56
CA ASN A 66 0.95 6.62 6.31
C ASN A 66 1.44 5.16 6.33
N VAL A 67 2.66 4.92 6.83
CA VAL A 67 3.25 3.58 6.94
C VAL A 67 2.42 2.66 7.83
N VAL A 68 1.96 3.15 8.99
CA VAL A 68 1.21 2.31 9.95
C VAL A 68 -0.28 2.15 9.61
N CYS A 69 -0.79 2.85 8.60
CA CYS A 69 -2.22 2.87 8.29
C CYS A 69 -2.65 1.56 7.60
N PRO A 70 -3.42 0.67 8.25
CA PRO A 70 -3.72 -0.65 7.67
C PRO A 70 -4.58 -0.59 6.41
N SER A 71 -5.35 0.48 6.24
CA SER A 71 -6.18 0.70 5.07
C SER A 71 -5.58 1.71 4.08
N GLN A 72 -4.33 2.16 4.32
CA GLN A 72 -3.63 3.17 3.52
C GLN A 72 -4.50 4.42 3.27
N ALA A 73 -5.18 4.90 4.31
CA ALA A 73 -6.08 6.06 4.23
C ALA A 73 -5.37 7.42 4.40
N LEU A 74 -4.07 7.41 4.62
CA LEU A 74 -3.25 8.59 4.87
C LEU A 74 -2.29 8.75 3.70
N GLU A 75 -2.28 9.91 3.08
CA GLU A 75 -1.36 10.26 2.01
C GLU A 75 -0.44 11.38 2.48
N LEU A 76 0.73 11.50 1.87
CA LEU A 76 1.68 12.57 2.16
C LEU A 76 1.87 13.44 0.93
N SER A 77 1.58 14.73 1.07
CA SER A 77 1.85 15.69 0.02
C SER A 77 3.37 15.95 -0.09
N GLY A 78 3.91 15.92 -1.31
CA GLY A 78 5.26 16.40 -1.59
C GLY A 78 6.42 15.46 -1.25
N LEU A 79 6.18 14.14 -1.26
CA LEU A 79 7.17 13.12 -0.90
C LEU A 79 8.35 12.97 -1.89
N SER A 80 8.23 13.44 -3.12
CA SER A 80 9.30 13.35 -4.12
C SER A 80 9.71 14.74 -4.61
N LYS A 81 10.82 15.27 -4.09
CA LYS A 81 11.60 16.26 -4.83
C LYS A 81 12.56 15.49 -5.74
N LYS A 82 12.54 15.85 -7.03
CA LYS A 82 13.45 15.46 -8.14
C LYS A 82 14.47 14.38 -7.78
N ILE A 83 14.22 13.15 -8.25
CA ILE A 83 15.32 12.22 -8.50
C ILE A 83 16.18 12.88 -9.58
N ASP A 84 17.44 13.15 -9.26
CA ASP A 84 18.36 13.70 -10.23
C ASP A 84 18.80 12.54 -11.14
N ASN A 85 18.19 12.46 -12.32
CA ASN A 85 18.39 11.33 -13.24
C ASN A 85 19.86 11.11 -13.62
N SER A 86 20.71 12.15 -13.60
CA SER A 86 22.15 11.99 -13.85
C SER A 86 22.88 11.20 -12.76
N LYS A 87 22.25 10.95 -11.61
CA LYS A 87 22.81 10.17 -10.50
C LYS A 87 22.38 8.71 -10.49
N LEU A 88 21.38 8.31 -11.29
CA LEU A 88 20.89 6.92 -11.34
C LEU A 88 21.77 5.98 -12.18
N ASP A 89 22.66 6.55 -13.00
CA ASP A 89 23.65 5.77 -13.75
C ASP A 89 24.74 5.16 -12.84
N LYS A 90 24.89 5.70 -11.62
CA LYS A 90 25.87 5.22 -10.64
C LYS A 90 25.62 3.76 -10.26
N LYS A 91 26.68 3.01 -9.94
CA LYS A 91 26.59 1.64 -9.44
C LYS A 91 26.01 1.58 -8.01
N ALA A 92 26.38 2.55 -7.18
CA ALA A 92 25.89 2.69 -5.82
C ALA A 92 24.87 3.84 -5.73
N ILE A 93 23.74 3.62 -5.06
CA ILE A 93 22.67 4.59 -4.84
C ILE A 93 22.55 4.86 -3.34
N LEU A 94 22.78 6.10 -2.93
CA LEU A 94 22.62 6.54 -1.54
C LEU A 94 21.25 7.22 -1.34
N ILE A 95 20.46 6.65 -0.44
CA ILE A 95 19.10 7.05 -0.11
C ILE A 95 19.09 7.64 1.29
N GLY A 96 18.54 8.84 1.45
CA GLY A 96 18.45 9.51 2.75
C GLY A 96 17.15 10.28 2.94
N CYS A 97 17.08 11.02 4.04
CA CYS A 97 16.00 11.95 4.33
C CYS A 97 16.47 13.40 4.42
N GLN A 98 15.51 14.33 4.51
CA GLN A 98 15.74 15.77 4.59
C GLN A 98 16.60 16.26 5.77
N GLU A 99 16.77 15.45 6.81
CA GLU A 99 17.59 15.80 7.98
C GLU A 99 19.10 15.64 7.71
N HIS A 100 19.48 15.05 6.57
CA HIS A 100 20.89 14.90 6.19
C HIS A 100 21.39 16.14 5.42
N ASN A 101 22.59 16.59 5.75
CA ASN A 101 23.26 17.72 5.07
C ASN A 101 24.05 17.29 3.82
N GLU A 102 24.17 15.99 3.57
CA GLU A 102 24.95 15.41 2.47
C GLU A 102 24.12 15.25 1.18
N GLN A 103 24.80 15.21 0.04
CA GLN A 103 24.16 15.07 -1.26
C GLN A 103 23.69 13.62 -1.50
N MET A 104 22.41 13.35 -1.21
CA MET A 104 21.79 12.05 -1.52
C MET A 104 21.51 11.88 -3.03
N ASP A 105 21.47 10.63 -3.50
CA ASP A 105 20.98 10.30 -4.84
C ASP A 105 19.44 10.29 -4.87
N ILE A 106 18.82 9.76 -3.81
CA ILE A 106 17.36 9.80 -3.58
C ILE A 106 17.08 10.38 -2.19
N MET A 107 16.23 11.40 -2.11
CA MET A 107 15.90 12.08 -0.86
C MET A 107 14.42 11.99 -0.55
N PHE A 108 14.09 11.41 0.61
CA PHE A 108 12.74 11.35 1.17
C PHE A 108 12.51 12.44 2.22
N SER A 109 11.24 12.67 2.58
CA SER A 109 10.93 13.53 3.74
C SER A 109 11.40 12.90 5.04
N CYS A 110 11.15 11.60 5.21
CA CYS A 110 11.70 10.78 6.29
C CYS A 110 11.81 9.34 5.79
N LEU A 111 12.87 8.63 6.18
CA LEU A 111 13.00 7.21 5.85
C LEU A 111 11.95 6.36 6.59
N ASN A 112 11.61 6.71 7.84
CA ASN A 112 10.52 6.07 8.59
C ASN A 112 9.12 6.36 8.02
N GLY A 113 9.01 7.25 7.04
CA GLY A 113 7.77 7.56 6.32
C GLY A 113 7.56 6.76 5.04
N ILE A 114 8.46 5.84 4.68
CA ILE A 114 8.39 5.07 3.45
C ILE A 114 7.64 3.75 3.69
N HIS A 115 6.53 3.56 2.98
CA HIS A 115 5.73 2.34 3.09
C HIS A 115 6.46 1.15 2.45
N ALA A 116 6.26 -0.07 2.99
CA ALA A 116 6.94 -1.29 2.54
C ALA A 116 6.73 -1.60 1.05
N GLU A 117 5.52 -1.36 0.52
CA GLU A 117 5.24 -1.47 -0.92
C GLU A 117 6.07 -0.50 -1.78
N SER A 118 6.29 0.73 -1.30
CA SER A 118 7.15 1.69 -2.00
C SER A 118 8.62 1.31 -1.93
N ILE A 119 9.07 0.76 -0.80
CA ILE A 119 10.42 0.20 -0.68
C ILE A 119 10.59 -0.95 -1.67
N ALA A 120 9.67 -1.92 -1.70
CA ALA A 120 9.75 -3.03 -2.64
C ALA A 120 9.77 -2.56 -4.10
N ALA A 121 8.92 -1.59 -4.46
CA ALA A 121 8.92 -1.00 -5.79
C ALA A 121 10.28 -0.37 -6.15
N LEU A 122 10.86 0.39 -5.22
CA LEU A 122 12.15 1.05 -5.38
C LEU A 122 13.28 0.03 -5.56
N LEU A 123 13.33 -0.98 -4.69
CA LEU A 123 14.34 -2.03 -4.70
C LEU A 123 14.28 -2.85 -6.00
N LEU A 124 13.09 -3.23 -6.47
CA LEU A 124 12.91 -3.95 -7.74
C LEU A 124 13.41 -3.14 -8.94
N LYS A 125 13.15 -1.83 -8.95
CA LYS A 125 13.62 -0.93 -10.01
C LYS A 125 15.14 -0.72 -9.99
N LEU A 126 15.74 -0.77 -8.81
CA LEU A 126 17.19 -0.58 -8.60
C LEU A 126 17.93 -1.91 -8.39
N LYS A 127 17.34 -3.05 -8.77
CA LYS A 127 17.86 -4.40 -8.47
C LYS A 127 19.29 -4.69 -8.97
N GLU A 128 19.77 -3.92 -9.94
CA GLU A 128 21.13 -4.03 -10.51
C GLU A 128 22.15 -3.10 -9.83
N LYS A 129 21.76 -2.39 -8.78
CA LYS A 129 22.55 -1.38 -8.07
C LYS A 129 22.83 -1.81 -6.63
N ASP A 130 23.88 -1.25 -6.05
CA ASP A 130 24.16 -1.34 -4.61
C ASP A 130 23.38 -0.23 -3.88
N ILE A 131 22.45 -0.57 -3.01
CA ILE A 131 21.49 0.38 -2.42
C ILE A 131 21.83 0.64 -0.96
N TYR A 132 22.07 1.90 -0.60
CA TYR A 132 22.46 2.28 0.76
C TYR A 132 21.41 3.22 1.36
N PHE A 133 20.88 2.89 2.53
CA PHE A 133 20.01 3.76 3.30
C PHE A 133 20.82 4.46 4.38
N ASN A 134 21.01 5.77 4.25
CA ASN A 134 21.71 6.58 5.23
C ASN A 134 20.81 6.86 6.43
N VAL A 135 21.10 6.20 7.55
CA VAL A 135 20.37 6.33 8.83
C VAL A 135 21.25 6.92 9.93
N ILE A 136 22.39 7.52 9.57
CA ILE A 136 23.36 8.09 10.52
C ILE A 136 22.67 9.12 11.44
N GLU A 137 21.88 10.03 10.86
CA GLU A 137 21.23 11.10 11.62
C GLU A 137 19.96 10.64 12.35
N CYS A 138 19.45 9.42 12.07
CA CYS A 138 18.22 8.92 12.69
C CYS A 138 18.35 8.72 14.21
N LYS A 139 19.54 8.34 14.71
CA LYS A 139 19.77 8.08 16.13
C LYS A 139 19.49 9.31 17.02
N ASN A 140 19.77 10.50 16.51
CA ASN A 140 19.57 11.76 17.24
C ASN A 140 18.43 12.60 16.64
N CYS A 141 17.57 11.98 15.82
CA CYS A 141 16.51 12.68 15.11
C CYS A 141 15.31 12.95 16.04
N ASN A 142 14.65 14.09 15.82
CA ASN A 142 13.41 14.45 16.52
C ASN A 142 12.19 13.63 16.04
N ILE A 143 12.38 12.73 15.06
CA ILE A 143 11.38 11.81 14.55
C ILE A 143 11.65 10.45 15.19
N GLU A 144 11.01 10.18 16.33
CA GLU A 144 10.94 8.91 17.06
C GLU A 144 12.20 8.03 16.93
N SER A 145 13.23 8.39 17.70
CA SER A 145 14.60 7.84 17.64
C SER A 145 14.73 6.33 17.93
N ASP A 146 13.69 5.70 18.47
CA ASP A 146 13.64 4.26 18.80
C ASP A 146 12.74 3.44 17.85
N SER A 147 12.32 4.03 16.73
CA SER A 147 11.33 3.41 15.84
C SER A 147 11.96 2.43 14.85
N PHE A 148 11.67 1.13 15.01
CA PHE A 148 12.01 0.06 14.03
C PHE A 148 11.16 0.13 12.74
N ILE A 149 10.62 1.30 12.39
CA ILE A 149 9.59 1.43 11.33
C ILE A 149 10.20 1.19 9.96
N LEU A 150 11.30 1.87 9.63
CA LEU A 150 12.05 1.62 8.40
C LEU A 150 12.54 0.17 8.33
N GLU A 151 13.10 -0.37 9.41
CA GLU A 151 13.60 -1.74 9.44
C GLU A 151 12.49 -2.77 9.19
N ASN A 152 11.32 -2.60 9.82
CA ASN A 152 10.16 -3.45 9.59
C ASN A 152 9.66 -3.34 8.15
N ALA A 153 9.58 -2.12 7.59
CA ALA A 153 9.17 -1.92 6.22
C ALA A 153 10.16 -2.53 5.21
N LEU A 154 11.46 -2.41 5.47
CA LEU A 154 12.53 -3.08 4.69
C LEU A 154 12.43 -4.60 4.82
N LYS A 155 12.16 -5.13 6.00
CA LYS A 155 11.97 -6.57 6.24
C LYS A 155 10.78 -7.12 5.47
N GLU A 156 9.65 -6.42 5.47
CA GLU A 156 8.47 -6.81 4.69
C GLU A 156 8.72 -6.74 3.18
N ALA A 157 9.36 -5.66 2.71
CA ALA A 157 9.75 -5.51 1.31
C ALA A 157 10.73 -6.61 0.87
N LYS A 158 11.74 -6.91 1.69
CA LYS A 158 12.72 -7.96 1.42
C LYS A 158 12.08 -9.34 1.39
N LYS A 159 11.21 -9.67 2.36
CA LYS A 159 10.43 -10.93 2.32
C LYS A 159 9.66 -11.10 1.01
N PHE A 160 9.03 -10.03 0.53
CA PHE A 160 8.35 -10.06 -0.77
C PHE A 160 9.34 -10.31 -1.92
N ILE A 161 10.45 -9.59 -1.97
CA ILE A 161 11.46 -9.73 -3.04
C ILE A 161 12.12 -11.12 -3.04
N ASP A 162 12.45 -11.64 -1.87
CA ASP A 162 13.02 -12.98 -1.68
C ASP A 162 12.05 -14.05 -2.22
N SER A 163 10.73 -13.85 -2.06
CA SER A 163 9.73 -14.76 -2.64
C SER A 163 9.79 -14.80 -4.16
N LEU A 164 10.16 -13.69 -4.81
CA LEU A 164 10.37 -13.61 -6.26
C LEU A 164 11.72 -14.21 -6.72
N LYS A 165 12.54 -14.71 -5.78
CA LYS A 165 13.90 -15.22 -6.03
C LYS A 165 14.84 -14.16 -6.63
N ILE A 166 14.56 -12.88 -6.38
CA ILE A 166 15.41 -11.77 -6.82
C ILE A 166 16.40 -11.44 -5.70
N THR A 167 17.68 -11.37 -6.02
CA THR A 167 18.71 -10.92 -5.07
C THR A 167 18.90 -9.42 -5.19
N ILE A 168 18.92 -8.72 -4.06
CA ILE A 168 19.12 -7.27 -4.00
C ILE A 168 20.24 -6.98 -3.02
N ASN A 169 21.19 -6.14 -3.43
CA ASN A 169 22.23 -5.64 -2.55
C ASN A 169 21.75 -4.35 -1.86
N MET A 170 21.50 -4.43 -0.56
CA MET A 170 21.00 -3.31 0.23
C MET A 170 21.59 -3.28 1.64
N GLU A 171 21.94 -2.10 2.13
CA GLU A 171 22.55 -1.90 3.44
C GLU A 171 22.02 -0.64 4.15
N LEU A 172 21.89 -0.72 5.49
CA LEU A 172 21.62 0.44 6.36
C LEU A 172 22.95 0.98 6.88
N ILE A 173 23.24 2.25 6.61
CA ILE A 173 24.48 2.92 7.00
C ILE A 173 24.27 3.70 8.30
N TYR A 174 24.97 3.28 9.35
CA TYR A 174 24.90 3.89 10.70
C TYR A 174 26.11 4.75 11.06
N LYS A 175 27.20 4.69 10.27
CA LYS A 175 28.44 5.43 10.51
C LYS A 175 28.95 6.04 9.20
N LYS A 176 29.50 7.25 9.28
CA LYS A 176 30.04 7.98 8.11
C LYS A 176 31.14 7.23 7.37
N GLU A 177 31.93 6.44 8.10
CA GLU A 177 33.01 5.60 7.55
C GLU A 177 32.53 4.55 6.56
N HIS A 178 31.24 4.17 6.61
CA HIS A 178 30.64 3.17 5.72
C HIS A 178 29.88 3.81 4.55
N LEU A 179 29.93 5.14 4.39
CA LEU A 179 29.34 5.79 3.21
C LEU A 179 30.08 5.33 1.94
N PRO A 180 29.35 5.04 0.84
CA PRO A 180 29.98 4.65 -0.41
C PRO A 180 30.90 5.78 -0.91
N ILE A 181 32.17 5.46 -1.15
CA ILE A 181 33.12 6.40 -1.75
C ILE A 181 32.78 6.51 -3.23
N TYR A 182 32.23 7.64 -3.64
CA TYR A 182 32.12 7.95 -5.06
C TYR A 182 33.51 8.32 -5.55
N ASP A 183 34.07 7.50 -6.42
CA ASP A 183 35.25 7.89 -7.17
C ASP A 183 34.82 9.08 -8.05
N GLU A 184 35.36 10.28 -7.81
CA GLU A 184 35.20 11.45 -8.68
C GLU A 184 35.91 11.16 -10.01
N THR A 185 35.36 10.22 -10.76
CA THR A 185 35.88 9.84 -12.06
C THR A 185 35.55 10.98 -13.03
N LYS A 186 36.61 11.68 -13.45
CA LYS A 186 36.62 12.56 -14.61
C LYS A 186 35.84 11.89 -15.74
N LEU A 187 34.66 12.43 -16.05
CA LEU A 187 33.91 12.10 -17.25
C LEU A 187 34.85 12.13 -18.46
N THR A 188 35.04 10.99 -19.11
CA THR A 188 35.85 10.96 -20.33
C THR A 188 35.08 11.64 -21.46
N ARG A 189 35.80 12.27 -22.41
CA ARG A 189 35.18 12.95 -23.58
C ARG A 189 34.21 12.06 -24.37
N ARG A 190 34.37 10.74 -24.28
CA ARG A 190 33.53 9.73 -24.95
C ARG A 190 32.19 9.51 -24.23
N GLU A 191 32.18 9.59 -22.90
CA GLU A 191 30.96 9.57 -22.08
C GLU A 191 30.20 10.89 -22.19
N LEU A 192 30.93 12.01 -22.35
CA LEU A 192 30.31 13.30 -22.68
C LEU A 192 29.59 13.27 -24.05
N LEU A 193 30.13 12.55 -25.04
CA LEU A 193 29.53 12.42 -26.37
C LEU A 193 28.40 11.38 -26.45
N SER A 194 28.39 10.36 -25.58
CA SER A 194 27.27 9.41 -25.48
C SER A 194 26.02 10.07 -24.86
N LEU A 195 26.20 11.07 -24.00
CA LEU A 195 25.12 11.93 -23.49
C LEU A 195 24.49 12.83 -24.57
N ILE A 196 25.24 13.15 -25.62
CA ILE A 196 24.79 14.02 -26.74
C ILE A 196 24.08 13.20 -27.85
N THR A 197 24.30 11.88 -27.90
CA THR A 197 23.84 11.03 -29.02
C THR A 197 22.73 10.04 -28.67
N LYS A 198 22.47 9.75 -27.38
CA LYS A 198 21.26 9.02 -26.99
C LYS A 198 20.06 9.97 -27.04
N LYS A 199 19.18 9.76 -28.02
CA LYS A 199 17.83 10.34 -28.11
C LYS A 199 17.21 10.44 -26.71
N SER A 200 17.15 11.66 -26.21
CA SER A 200 16.68 12.09 -24.90
C SER A 200 15.15 12.04 -24.82
N GLY A 201 14.56 10.84 -25.00
CA GLY A 201 13.11 10.68 -25.07
C GLY A 201 12.52 9.48 -24.31
N GLU A 202 13.23 8.36 -24.18
CA GLU A 202 12.57 7.11 -23.73
C GLU A 202 12.80 6.76 -22.26
N ILE A 203 13.97 7.08 -21.67
CA ILE A 203 14.28 6.70 -20.27
C ILE A 203 13.83 7.79 -19.26
N THR A 204 13.55 9.00 -19.74
CA THR A 204 13.33 10.19 -18.90
C THR A 204 11.94 10.26 -18.27
N GLN A 205 10.95 9.60 -18.87
CA GLN A 205 9.56 9.60 -18.38
C GLN A 205 9.30 8.50 -17.36
N ASP A 206 9.99 7.36 -17.43
CA ASP A 206 9.57 6.17 -16.69
C ASP A 206 9.88 6.21 -15.19
N ILE A 207 11.05 6.70 -14.79
CA ILE A 207 11.45 6.58 -13.37
C ILE A 207 10.73 7.63 -12.51
N THR A 208 10.59 8.86 -12.99
CA THR A 208 9.98 9.96 -12.21
C THR A 208 8.46 9.94 -12.22
N ASN A 209 7.81 9.52 -13.32
CA ASN A 209 6.35 9.34 -13.34
C ASN A 209 5.95 8.02 -12.63
N HIS A 210 6.67 6.91 -12.84
CA HIS A 210 6.23 5.61 -12.29
C HIS A 210 6.76 5.27 -10.90
N MET A 211 7.74 5.99 -10.32
CA MET A 211 8.11 5.69 -8.93
C MET A 211 7.01 6.13 -7.96
N PHE A 212 6.37 7.29 -8.18
CA PHE A 212 5.73 8.00 -7.08
C PHE A 212 4.62 9.00 -7.46
N ILE A 213 4.28 9.23 -8.73
CA ILE A 213 3.39 10.37 -9.07
C ILE A 213 2.28 9.91 -10.00
N ASP A 214 1.06 9.83 -9.46
CA ASP A 214 -0.10 9.87 -10.35
C ASP A 214 -0.27 11.30 -10.89
N SER A 215 -0.37 11.35 -12.21
CA SER A 215 -0.36 12.56 -13.01
C SER A 215 -1.68 13.34 -12.86
N LYS A 216 -1.72 14.22 -11.85
CA LYS A 216 -2.47 15.48 -11.77
C LYS A 216 -2.31 16.18 -10.41
N GLU A 217 -1.93 15.46 -9.35
CA GLU A 217 -1.88 16.00 -7.97
C GLU A 217 -0.62 15.66 -7.15
N GLY A 218 0.34 14.85 -7.64
CA GLY A 218 1.60 14.60 -6.91
C GLY A 218 1.49 13.65 -5.71
N ASN A 219 0.49 12.77 -5.68
CA ASN A 219 0.24 11.83 -4.58
C ASN A 219 0.90 10.46 -4.82
N LEU A 220 1.47 9.87 -3.77
CA LEU A 220 2.04 8.51 -3.81
C LEU A 220 0.93 7.44 -3.67
N ASN A 221 0.79 6.56 -4.64
CA ASN A 221 0.03 5.32 -4.48
C ASN A 221 0.98 4.12 -4.38
N HIS A 222 1.21 3.63 -3.17
CA HIS A 222 2.21 2.61 -2.88
C HIS A 222 2.00 1.31 -3.67
N ARG A 223 0.75 0.85 -3.75
CA ARG A 223 0.39 -0.38 -4.45
C ARG A 223 0.56 -0.26 -5.95
N GLU A 224 0.11 0.82 -6.57
CA GLU A 224 0.28 1.00 -8.02
C GLU A 224 1.76 1.11 -8.38
N GLY A 225 2.56 1.80 -7.56
CA GLY A 225 4.01 1.84 -7.74
C GLY A 225 4.65 0.45 -7.69
N LEU A 226 4.20 -0.41 -6.77
CA LEU A 226 4.67 -1.80 -6.66
C LEU A 226 4.18 -2.67 -7.82
N LEU A 227 2.91 -2.57 -8.22
CA LEU A 227 2.35 -3.32 -9.33
C LEU A 227 3.07 -2.99 -10.64
N ASN A 228 3.30 -1.71 -10.91
CA ASN A 228 4.09 -1.27 -12.06
C ASN A 228 5.53 -1.83 -12.01
N ALA A 229 6.15 -1.86 -10.82
CA ALA A 229 7.49 -2.43 -10.68
C ALA A 229 7.50 -3.94 -10.95
N ILE A 230 6.45 -4.67 -10.55
CA ILE A 230 6.28 -6.11 -10.82
C ILE A 230 6.05 -6.36 -12.32
N GLU A 231 5.16 -5.60 -12.95
CA GLU A 231 4.86 -5.71 -14.39
C GLU A 231 6.12 -5.52 -15.25
N ASN A 232 7.02 -4.62 -14.84
CA ASN A 232 8.30 -4.38 -15.51
C ASN A 232 9.36 -5.49 -15.30
N LEU A 233 9.11 -6.49 -14.46
CA LEU A 233 10.01 -7.64 -14.33
C LEU A 233 9.90 -8.61 -15.52
N GLY A 234 8.82 -8.51 -16.31
CA GLY A 234 8.59 -9.35 -17.50
C GLY A 234 8.35 -10.83 -17.17
N GLU A 235 8.53 -11.70 -18.17
CA GLU A 235 8.32 -13.17 -18.08
C GLU A 235 9.37 -13.90 -17.20
N ALA A 236 10.29 -13.18 -16.57
CA ALA A 236 11.39 -13.77 -15.80
C ALA A 236 10.97 -14.41 -14.47
N ILE A 237 9.70 -14.31 -14.08
CA ILE A 237 9.18 -14.75 -12.78
C ILE A 237 8.08 -15.78 -12.97
N ASP A 238 8.18 -16.89 -12.24
CA ASP A 238 7.15 -17.92 -12.19
C ASP A 238 5.84 -17.34 -11.62
N GLU A 239 4.79 -17.30 -12.43
CA GLU A 239 3.48 -16.78 -12.06
C GLU A 239 2.82 -17.53 -10.89
N ASN A 240 3.24 -18.78 -10.63
CA ASN A 240 2.79 -19.58 -9.49
C ASN A 240 3.56 -19.29 -8.19
N THR A 241 4.52 -18.36 -8.22
CA THR A 241 5.27 -17.93 -7.04
C THR A 241 4.32 -17.55 -5.91
N LEU A 242 4.51 -18.20 -4.76
CA LEU A 242 3.79 -17.89 -3.54
C LEU A 242 4.33 -16.58 -2.97
N ILE A 243 3.46 -15.59 -2.87
CA ILE A 243 3.75 -14.27 -2.28
C ILE A 243 3.07 -14.12 -0.91
N ASN A 244 2.77 -15.26 -0.26
CA ASN A 244 2.14 -15.36 1.04
C ASN A 244 2.92 -14.61 2.13
N GLU A 245 2.21 -14.11 3.14
CA GLU A 245 2.82 -13.48 4.33
C GLU A 245 3.65 -12.23 4.04
N SER A 246 3.43 -11.61 2.88
CA SER A 246 4.14 -10.42 2.42
C SER A 246 3.18 -9.23 2.19
N LEU A 247 3.53 -8.33 1.28
CA LEU A 247 2.82 -7.10 0.93
C LEU A 247 1.42 -7.32 0.33
N PHE A 248 1.11 -8.54 -0.10
CA PHE A 248 -0.18 -8.92 -0.66
C PHE A 248 -0.94 -9.89 0.25
N THR A 249 -2.26 -9.71 0.32
CA THR A 249 -3.16 -10.65 1.01
C THR A 249 -4.32 -10.99 0.10
N THR A 250 -4.68 -12.27 0.08
CA THR A 250 -5.93 -12.76 -0.50
C THR A 250 -6.69 -13.55 0.56
N TRP A 251 -8.00 -13.64 0.36
CA TRP A 251 -8.91 -14.30 1.30
C TRP A 251 -9.62 -15.46 0.59
N ASP A 252 -10.09 -16.42 1.37
CA ASP A 252 -11.02 -17.45 0.94
C ASP A 252 -12.39 -17.28 1.63
N VAL A 253 -13.40 -18.00 1.12
CA VAL A 253 -14.77 -17.91 1.61
C VAL A 253 -15.35 -19.30 1.91
N ASN A 254 -15.43 -19.64 3.19
CA ASN A 254 -15.90 -20.96 3.66
C ASN A 254 -17.42 -21.12 3.66
N LEU A 255 -17.87 -22.34 4.02
CA LEU A 255 -19.27 -22.80 3.95
C LEU A 255 -20.29 -21.95 4.72
N ASN A 256 -19.84 -21.14 5.69
CA ASN A 256 -20.73 -20.28 6.47
C ASN A 256 -21.23 -19.04 5.69
N CYS A 257 -20.68 -18.77 4.50
CA CYS A 257 -21.09 -17.62 3.70
C CYS A 257 -22.51 -17.79 3.16
N ASP A 258 -23.33 -16.75 3.32
CA ASP A 258 -24.71 -16.67 2.86
C ASP A 258 -24.93 -15.56 1.82
N GLY A 259 -23.87 -15.12 1.13
CA GLY A 259 -23.99 -14.17 0.02
C GLY A 259 -24.50 -12.77 0.39
N CYS A 260 -24.53 -12.39 1.68
CA CYS A 260 -25.11 -11.12 2.15
C CYS A 260 -24.44 -9.82 1.64
N SER A 261 -23.38 -9.91 0.85
CA SER A 261 -22.63 -8.78 0.29
C SER A 261 -21.97 -7.82 1.27
N PHE A 262 -21.86 -8.21 2.53
CA PHE A 262 -21.19 -7.41 3.56
C PHE A 262 -19.72 -7.13 3.23
N CYS A 263 -18.95 -8.12 2.75
CA CYS A 263 -17.54 -7.95 2.42
C CYS A 263 -17.31 -6.92 1.29
N GLN A 264 -18.19 -6.89 0.29
CA GLN A 264 -18.20 -5.90 -0.78
C GLN A 264 -18.52 -4.50 -0.24
N ALA A 265 -19.57 -4.35 0.58
CA ALA A 265 -19.95 -3.05 1.13
C ALA A 265 -18.89 -2.47 2.09
N ILE A 266 -18.27 -3.31 2.91
CA ILE A 266 -17.34 -2.85 3.94
C ILE A 266 -15.95 -2.54 3.39
N CYS A 267 -15.55 -3.16 2.26
CA CYS A 267 -14.22 -2.98 1.68
C CYS A 267 -14.00 -1.52 1.21
N PRO A 268 -12.94 -0.84 1.68
CA PRO A 268 -12.65 0.52 1.22
C PRO A 268 -12.11 0.60 -0.21
N TRP A 269 -11.53 -0.49 -0.69
CA TRP A 269 -10.78 -0.57 -1.96
C TRP A 269 -11.49 -1.41 -3.02
N ASN A 270 -12.76 -1.75 -2.80
CA ASN A 270 -13.58 -2.56 -3.72
C ASN A 270 -12.91 -3.88 -4.15
N SER A 271 -12.20 -4.53 -3.24
CA SER A 271 -11.48 -5.79 -3.52
C SER A 271 -12.38 -7.01 -3.54
N TRP A 272 -13.67 -6.86 -3.25
CA TRP A 272 -14.67 -7.92 -3.31
C TRP A 272 -15.73 -7.57 -4.35
N GLN A 273 -16.10 -8.55 -5.15
CA GLN A 273 -17.20 -8.45 -6.12
C GLN A 273 -18.11 -9.66 -5.94
N ILE A 274 -19.41 -9.42 -5.91
CA ILE A 274 -20.44 -10.44 -5.80
C ILE A 274 -21.39 -10.23 -6.97
N GLU A 275 -21.40 -11.21 -7.85
CA GLU A 275 -22.19 -11.23 -9.06
C GLU A 275 -23.31 -12.26 -8.91
N GLU A 276 -24.54 -11.86 -9.21
CA GLU A 276 -25.69 -12.76 -9.24
C GLU A 276 -26.03 -13.06 -10.69
N ASN A 277 -25.91 -14.33 -11.07
CA ASN A 277 -26.42 -14.88 -12.32
C ASN A 277 -27.78 -15.55 -12.04
N GLU A 278 -28.41 -16.16 -13.05
CA GLU A 278 -29.72 -16.78 -12.87
C GLU A 278 -29.73 -17.74 -11.67
N ASP A 279 -28.86 -18.74 -11.59
CA ASP A 279 -28.93 -19.77 -10.54
C ASP A 279 -27.75 -19.78 -9.58
N GLN A 280 -26.92 -18.73 -9.58
CA GLN A 280 -25.68 -18.71 -8.79
C GLN A 280 -25.30 -17.31 -8.34
N LEU A 281 -24.74 -17.22 -7.14
CA LEU A 281 -23.95 -16.09 -6.66
C LEU A 281 -22.46 -16.44 -6.75
N VAL A 282 -21.69 -15.62 -7.47
CA VAL A 282 -20.24 -15.76 -7.62
C VAL A 282 -19.55 -14.69 -6.80
N ILE A 283 -18.71 -15.09 -5.86
CA ILE A 283 -17.94 -14.20 -4.99
C ILE A 283 -16.49 -14.19 -5.46
N LYS A 284 -15.99 -13.04 -5.90
CA LYS A 284 -14.62 -12.82 -6.37
C LYS A 284 -13.86 -11.90 -5.41
N HIS A 285 -12.54 -12.08 -5.35
CA HIS A 285 -11.63 -11.22 -4.59
C HIS A 285 -10.38 -10.85 -5.39
N SER A 286 -10.03 -9.56 -5.34
CA SER A 286 -8.86 -8.98 -6.00
C SER A 286 -7.70 -8.78 -5.01
N ALA A 287 -6.63 -9.57 -5.15
CA ALA A 287 -5.41 -9.34 -4.37
C ALA A 287 -4.71 -8.03 -4.80
N ARG A 288 -4.89 -7.63 -6.06
CA ARG A 288 -4.33 -6.39 -6.65
C ARG A 288 -4.74 -5.15 -5.87
N THR A 289 -6.04 -5.00 -5.57
CA THR A 289 -6.56 -3.80 -4.88
C THR A 289 -6.59 -3.93 -3.35
N CYS A 290 -6.55 -5.15 -2.81
CA CYS A 290 -6.64 -5.42 -1.37
C CYS A 290 -5.44 -4.86 -0.60
N ARG A 291 -5.67 -3.93 0.34
CA ARG A 291 -4.64 -3.34 1.21
C ARG A 291 -4.43 -4.07 2.53
N SER A 292 -4.92 -5.30 2.66
CA SER A 292 -4.70 -6.14 3.85
C SER A 292 -5.21 -5.53 5.16
N CYS A 293 -6.25 -4.69 5.11
CA CYS A 293 -6.80 -3.99 6.29
C CYS A 293 -7.62 -4.88 7.24
N GLU A 294 -7.89 -6.13 6.85
CA GLU A 294 -8.61 -7.17 7.61
C GLU A 294 -10.07 -6.83 7.99
N LEU A 295 -10.64 -5.75 7.46
CA LEU A 295 -11.98 -5.31 7.84
C LEU A 295 -13.06 -6.33 7.46
N CYS A 296 -12.98 -6.90 6.25
CA CYS A 296 -13.89 -7.95 5.78
C CYS A 296 -13.79 -9.23 6.62
N PHE A 297 -12.57 -9.58 7.05
CA PHE A 297 -12.30 -10.72 7.92
C PHE A 297 -12.89 -10.52 9.31
N LYS A 298 -12.55 -9.40 9.96
CA LYS A 298 -12.95 -9.11 11.35
C LYS A 298 -14.45 -8.89 11.52
N LEU A 299 -15.11 -8.32 10.52
CA LEU A 299 -16.50 -7.90 10.63
C LEU A 299 -17.50 -8.81 9.91
N CYS A 300 -17.05 -9.90 9.27
CA CYS A 300 -17.96 -10.85 8.62
C CYS A 300 -18.97 -11.42 9.64
N PRO A 301 -20.29 -11.19 9.47
CA PRO A 301 -21.29 -11.65 10.45
C PRO A 301 -21.30 -13.16 10.64
N ASN A 302 -21.02 -13.90 9.58
CA ASN A 302 -21.01 -15.37 9.57
C ASN A 302 -19.60 -15.96 9.76
N LYS A 303 -18.57 -15.14 10.01
CA LYS A 303 -17.17 -15.59 10.11
C LYS A 303 -16.73 -16.46 8.93
N ALA A 304 -17.18 -16.07 7.73
CA ALA A 304 -17.00 -16.87 6.52
C ALA A 304 -15.75 -16.50 5.70
N ILE A 305 -15.03 -15.45 6.09
CA ILE A 305 -13.81 -15.01 5.41
C ILE A 305 -12.61 -15.60 6.16
N GLU A 306 -11.65 -16.16 5.45
CA GLU A 306 -10.43 -16.75 6.03
C GLU A 306 -9.18 -16.43 5.20
N ARG A 307 -8.01 -16.44 5.86
CA ARG A 307 -6.75 -16.09 5.18
C ARG A 307 -6.36 -17.21 4.22
N ALA A 308 -5.94 -16.83 3.02
CA ALA A 308 -5.57 -17.76 1.97
C ALA A 308 -4.17 -17.49 1.43
N SER A 309 -3.61 -18.50 0.78
CA SER A 309 -2.37 -18.34 0.01
C SER A 309 -2.61 -17.45 -1.20
N CYS A 310 -1.75 -16.45 -1.41
CA CYS A 310 -1.68 -15.59 -2.58
C CYS A 310 -0.55 -16.03 -3.52
N ARG A 311 -0.89 -16.23 -4.80
CA ARG A 311 0.09 -16.43 -5.89
C ARG A 311 0.23 -15.17 -6.71
N LEU A 312 1.36 -15.03 -7.41
CA LEU A 312 1.65 -13.85 -8.20
C LEU A 312 0.61 -13.59 -9.30
N TYR A 313 0.12 -14.62 -10.00
CA TYR A 313 -0.93 -14.45 -11.01
C TYR A 313 -2.26 -13.91 -10.48
N TYR A 314 -2.52 -13.98 -9.15
CA TYR A 314 -3.71 -13.35 -8.55
C TYR A 314 -3.69 -11.82 -8.64
N LEU A 315 -2.57 -11.22 -9.01
CA LEU A 315 -2.46 -9.78 -9.25
C LEU A 315 -2.91 -9.37 -10.65
N GLN A 316 -3.10 -10.34 -11.56
CA GLN A 316 -3.53 -10.11 -12.94
C GLN A 316 -5.06 -10.12 -13.11
N GLN A 317 -5.79 -10.77 -12.18
CA GLN A 317 -7.24 -10.92 -12.28
C GLN A 317 -7.92 -11.12 -10.92
N ASP A 318 -9.23 -10.94 -10.91
CA ASP A 318 -10.06 -11.26 -9.75
C ASP A 318 -10.28 -12.77 -9.65
N ILE A 319 -10.12 -13.32 -8.46
CA ILE A 319 -10.16 -14.77 -8.23
C ILE A 319 -11.51 -15.14 -7.62
N ILE A 320 -12.21 -16.09 -8.25
CA ILE A 320 -13.43 -16.69 -7.69
C ILE A 320 -13.04 -17.41 -6.39
N LYS A 321 -13.67 -16.98 -5.29
CA LYS A 321 -13.47 -17.56 -3.96
C LYS A 321 -14.60 -18.51 -3.58
N ARG A 322 -15.79 -18.29 -4.13
CA ARG A 322 -16.94 -19.15 -3.87
C ARG A 322 -18.03 -18.96 -4.90
N GLU A 323 -18.68 -20.07 -5.22
CA GLU A 323 -19.95 -20.09 -5.95
C GLU A 323 -21.02 -20.64 -5.01
N ILE A 324 -22.16 -19.96 -4.93
CA ILE A 324 -23.30 -20.36 -4.10
C ILE A 324 -24.50 -20.57 -5.01
N HIS A 325 -25.01 -21.79 -5.06
CA HIS A 325 -26.20 -22.08 -5.84
C HIS A 325 -27.45 -21.44 -5.21
N LEU A 326 -28.24 -20.79 -6.06
CA LEU A 326 -29.52 -20.22 -5.70
C LEU A 326 -30.64 -21.19 -6.07
N ILE A 327 -31.59 -21.36 -5.16
CA ILE A 327 -32.81 -22.13 -5.42
C ILE A 327 -34.02 -21.22 -5.45
N SER A 328 -35.03 -21.60 -6.23
CA SER A 328 -36.30 -20.89 -6.29
C SER A 328 -37.20 -21.32 -5.13
N CYS A 329 -37.77 -20.36 -4.40
CA CYS A 329 -38.75 -20.66 -3.38
C CYS A 329 -40.01 -21.28 -3.99
N SER A 330 -40.47 -22.42 -3.48
CA SER A 330 -41.70 -23.10 -3.93
C SER A 330 -43.00 -22.32 -3.69
N ARG A 331 -42.94 -21.17 -2.99
CA ARG A 331 -44.11 -20.31 -2.69
C ARG A 331 -44.12 -18.98 -3.42
N CYS A 332 -43.03 -18.23 -3.32
CA CYS A 332 -42.94 -16.88 -3.91
C CYS A 332 -42.03 -16.82 -5.13
N PHE A 333 -41.41 -17.94 -5.51
CA PHE A 333 -40.46 -18.08 -6.63
C PHE A 333 -39.22 -17.18 -6.53
N THR A 334 -39.04 -16.44 -5.42
CA THR A 334 -37.83 -15.67 -5.16
C THR A 334 -36.64 -16.60 -4.99
N LYS A 335 -35.53 -16.27 -5.66
CA LYS A 335 -34.26 -16.98 -5.54
C LYS A 335 -33.59 -16.68 -4.20
N TYR A 336 -33.04 -17.70 -3.55
CA TYR A 336 -32.37 -17.56 -2.27
C TYR A 336 -31.34 -18.67 -2.06
N ILE A 337 -30.46 -18.47 -1.08
CA ILE A 337 -29.46 -19.45 -0.69
C ILE A 337 -30.09 -20.46 0.26
N LEU A 338 -30.01 -21.74 -0.11
CA LEU A 338 -30.38 -22.84 0.77
C LEU A 338 -29.29 -23.02 1.83
N LYS A 339 -29.66 -22.92 3.11
CA LYS A 339 -28.77 -23.30 4.23
C LYS A 339 -28.98 -24.78 4.57
N ASP A 340 -27.95 -25.44 5.10
CA ASP A 340 -27.98 -26.87 5.45
C ASP A 340 -29.24 -27.23 6.27
N ASN A 341 -29.90 -28.32 5.88
CA ASN A 341 -31.20 -28.81 6.40
C ASN A 341 -32.44 -27.95 6.05
N GLY A 342 -32.36 -27.09 5.02
CA GLY A 342 -33.44 -26.19 4.63
C GLY A 342 -34.54 -26.81 3.74
N VAL A 343 -35.78 -26.38 3.99
CA VAL A 343 -36.99 -26.63 3.19
C VAL A 343 -36.93 -25.78 1.91
N GLU A 344 -37.61 -26.15 0.81
CA GLU A 344 -37.71 -25.37 -0.45
C GLU A 344 -38.44 -24.01 -0.32
N VAL A 345 -38.52 -23.42 0.88
CA VAL A 345 -39.23 -22.19 1.20
C VAL A 345 -38.27 -21.14 1.76
N CYS A 346 -38.25 -19.94 1.17
CA CYS A 346 -37.32 -18.89 1.56
C CYS A 346 -37.57 -18.36 3.00
N PRO A 347 -36.57 -17.71 3.63
CA PRO A 347 -36.69 -17.19 5.01
C PRO A 347 -37.84 -16.19 5.24
N SER A 348 -38.29 -15.49 4.19
CA SER A 348 -39.44 -14.59 4.27
C SER A 348 -40.75 -15.37 4.35
N CYS A 349 -40.95 -16.32 3.42
CA CYS A 349 -42.11 -17.19 3.38
C CYS A 349 -42.21 -18.10 4.62
N ALA A 350 -41.08 -18.59 5.15
CA ALA A 350 -41.06 -19.37 6.39
C ALA A 350 -41.58 -18.55 7.59
N ARG A 351 -41.12 -17.30 7.74
CA ARG A 351 -41.57 -16.40 8.83
C ARG A 351 -43.04 -16.00 8.72
N SER A 352 -43.56 -15.84 7.49
CA SER A 352 -44.97 -15.52 7.26
C SER A 352 -45.94 -16.62 7.72
N GLN A 353 -45.48 -17.87 7.79
CA GLN A 353 -46.30 -19.01 8.19
C GLN A 353 -46.50 -19.06 9.72
N ILE A 354 -45.50 -18.64 10.49
CA ILE A 354 -45.56 -18.62 11.96
C ILE A 354 -46.58 -17.58 12.46
N ARG A 355 -46.74 -16.46 11.75
CA ARG A 355 -47.70 -15.39 12.11
C ARG A 355 -49.18 -15.71 11.81
N ARG A 356 -49.49 -16.85 11.17
CA ARG A 356 -50.88 -17.30 10.96
C ARG A 356 -51.38 -18.23 12.07
N PHE A 357 -50.51 -18.65 12.99
CA PHE A 357 -50.82 -19.59 14.08
C PHE A 357 -50.59 -18.99 15.48
N VAL A 358 -50.35 -17.68 15.56
CA VAL A 358 -50.38 -16.86 16.79
C VAL A 358 -51.39 -15.76 16.54
#